data_AF-A0A3R5QXU8-F1
#
_entry.id   AF-A0A3R5QXU8-F1
#
_cell.length_a   1.000
_cell.length_b   1.000
_cell.length_c   1.000
_cell.angle_alpha   90.00
_cell.angle_beta   90.00
_cell.angle_gamma   90.00
#
_symmetry.space_group_name_H-M   'P 1'
#
loop_
_entity.id
_entity.type
_entity.pdbx_description
1 polymer ?
#
loop_
_entity_poly.entity_id
_entity_poly.type
_entity_poly.pdbx_seq_one_letter_code
_entity_poly.pdbx_strand_id
1 'polypeptide(L)'
;MRLSAIIIDDELPTLNLMKYLISKNKNIEIVGAFSNPREALEQIKLLKPDVAFIDVEMPGINGIAFAEALEDLNYDIKIIFATAYKEYAFDAFKVEASDYILKPVTEEQVNRTVDKLIKRYPLIISKGHERNVKAASEAEENINISKDAEASSSTRAEDKKDQRCSIISFGQLIVSTESNNASSLSQVKFETSKVEELFAYLVLSEGRPVEKWKLCELLWADFPEKKAEHNLHSTIYRLKTSFKKAGFIEEFIKYKNGCYTLNIDLFYCDLWDFRKLEKYRTLDDSNASQIKAILDLYLGELYGNKGYIWAIDESQKLNDIYTETTMKLAHYYIDKRQYDLAIRYLSKLLQYNTYNEEVYELMMKIYFYKGDRIKLMKFYKDMQETLEKELDVKPRKTTIELYNALINTLGI
;
A
#
# COMPACT_ATOMS: atom_id res chain seq x y z
N MET A 1 21.71 -5.68 -12.87
CA MET A 1 20.76 -6.01 -13.97
C MET A 1 19.83 -4.80 -14.15
N ARG A 2 19.37 -4.52 -15.37
CA ARG A 2 18.47 -3.41 -15.68
C ARG A 2 17.05 -3.92 -15.87
N LEU A 3 16.05 -3.17 -15.42
CA LEU A 3 14.65 -3.42 -15.77
C LEU A 3 14.47 -3.27 -17.27
N SER A 4 13.83 -4.22 -17.93
CA SER A 4 13.47 -4.12 -19.34
C SER A 4 12.13 -3.38 -19.50
N ALA A 5 12.08 -2.38 -20.35
CA ALA A 5 10.96 -1.47 -20.49
C ALA A 5 10.44 -1.40 -21.92
N ILE A 6 9.12 -1.33 -22.08
CA ILE A 6 8.50 -0.85 -23.32
C ILE A 6 7.83 0.50 -23.10
N ILE A 7 7.69 1.27 -24.17
CA ILE A 7 7.00 2.56 -24.18
C ILE A 7 5.94 2.52 -25.28
N ILE A 8 4.72 2.96 -24.98
CA ILE A 8 3.61 3.06 -25.94
C ILE A 8 3.01 4.46 -25.84
N ASP A 9 3.10 5.22 -26.93
CA ASP A 9 2.59 6.59 -27.04
C ASP A 9 2.45 6.93 -28.53
N ASP A 10 1.24 7.30 -28.98
CA ASP A 10 0.96 7.58 -30.39
C ASP A 10 1.60 8.89 -30.88
N GLU A 11 2.00 9.79 -29.97
CA GLU A 11 2.73 11.00 -30.29
C GLU A 11 4.25 10.75 -30.36
N LEU A 12 4.79 10.68 -31.58
CA LEU A 12 6.23 10.50 -31.81
C LEU A 12 7.15 11.46 -31.04
N PRO A 13 6.85 12.77 -30.87
CA PRO A 13 7.67 13.65 -30.06
C PRO A 13 7.76 13.20 -28.60
N THR A 14 6.64 12.79 -28.00
CA THR A 14 6.54 12.36 -26.61
C THR A 14 7.22 11.00 -26.41
N LEU A 15 6.99 10.07 -27.35
CA LEU A 15 7.68 8.78 -27.41
C LEU A 15 9.22 8.97 -27.44
N ASN A 16 9.73 9.87 -28.28
CA ASN A 16 11.16 10.15 -28.38
C ASN A 16 11.74 10.83 -27.12
N LEU A 17 10.98 11.76 -26.52
CA LEU A 17 11.36 12.38 -25.26
C LEU A 17 11.46 11.34 -24.13
N MET A 18 10.46 10.47 -24.00
CA MET A 18 10.48 9.39 -23.00
C MET A 18 11.65 8.43 -23.23
N LYS A 19 11.96 8.07 -24.49
CA LYS A 19 13.15 7.26 -24.80
C LYS A 19 14.42 7.92 -24.32
N TYR A 20 14.59 9.21 -24.62
CA TYR A 20 15.73 10.00 -24.14
C TYR A 20 15.82 10.02 -22.61
N LEU A 21 14.74 10.39 -21.92
CA LEU A 21 14.71 10.50 -20.45
C LEU A 21 14.96 9.15 -19.75
N ILE A 22 14.32 8.08 -20.20
CA ILE A 22 14.49 6.73 -19.63
C ILE A 22 15.91 6.22 -19.90
N SER A 23 16.47 6.46 -21.09
CA SER A 23 17.84 6.01 -21.43
C SER A 23 18.94 6.58 -20.52
N LYS A 24 18.68 7.71 -19.84
CA LYS A 24 19.63 8.29 -18.87
C LYS A 24 19.73 7.50 -17.58
N ASN A 25 18.70 6.74 -17.22
CA ASN A 25 18.67 5.97 -15.99
C ASN A 25 19.33 4.59 -16.21
N LYS A 26 20.43 4.33 -15.49
CA LYS A 26 21.25 3.12 -15.65
C LYS A 26 20.59 1.84 -15.14
N ASN A 27 19.46 1.92 -14.45
CA ASN A 27 18.76 0.78 -13.86
C ASN A 27 17.60 0.27 -14.73
N ILE A 28 17.36 0.89 -15.89
CA ILE A 28 16.30 0.53 -16.83
C ILE A 28 16.83 0.56 -18.26
N GLU A 29 16.29 -0.28 -19.13
CA GLU A 29 16.67 -0.42 -20.53
C GLU A 29 15.41 -0.55 -21.38
N ILE A 30 15.35 0.18 -22.49
CA ILE A 30 14.19 0.16 -23.38
C ILE A 30 14.37 -0.98 -24.39
N VAL A 31 13.53 -2.00 -24.29
CA VAL A 31 13.51 -3.15 -25.21
C VAL A 31 12.51 -2.98 -26.36
N GLY A 32 11.63 -1.98 -26.28
CA GLY A 32 10.69 -1.63 -27.35
C GLY A 32 10.05 -0.25 -27.16
N ALA A 33 9.70 0.41 -28.26
CA ALA A 33 8.98 1.68 -28.24
C ALA A 33 8.04 1.71 -29.44
N PHE A 34 6.75 1.94 -29.19
CA PHE A 34 5.68 1.74 -30.17
C PHE A 34 4.78 2.98 -30.21
N SER A 35 4.47 3.45 -31.42
CA SER A 35 3.43 4.47 -31.63
C SER A 35 2.05 3.85 -31.90
N ASN A 36 1.97 2.52 -31.95
CA ASN A 36 0.76 1.78 -32.22
C ASN A 36 0.57 0.70 -31.14
N PRO A 37 -0.50 0.76 -30.33
CA PRO A 37 -0.72 -0.22 -29.27
C PRO A 37 -0.91 -1.65 -29.81
N ARG A 38 -1.41 -1.85 -31.04
CA ARG A 38 -1.55 -3.21 -31.60
C ARG A 38 -0.21 -3.88 -31.86
N GLU A 39 0.74 -3.12 -32.41
CA GLU A 39 2.11 -3.59 -32.64
C GLU A 39 2.81 -3.94 -31.32
N ALA A 40 2.56 -3.13 -30.28
CA ALA A 40 3.07 -3.42 -28.95
C ALA A 40 2.52 -4.77 -28.41
N LEU A 41 1.21 -5.04 -28.53
CA LEU A 41 0.62 -6.32 -28.11
C LEU A 41 1.21 -7.53 -28.84
N GLU A 42 1.52 -7.40 -30.13
CA GLU A 42 2.13 -8.47 -30.92
C GLU A 42 3.55 -8.79 -30.46
N GLN A 43 4.34 -7.74 -30.17
CA GLN A 43 5.74 -7.87 -29.81
C GLN A 43 5.98 -8.21 -28.33
N ILE A 44 5.02 -7.92 -27.45
CA ILE A 44 5.20 -8.06 -26.00
C ILE A 44 5.54 -9.49 -25.56
N LYS A 45 5.02 -10.50 -26.29
CA LYS A 45 5.32 -11.93 -26.08
C LYS A 45 6.80 -12.26 -26.26
N LEU A 46 7.44 -11.60 -27.22
CA LEU A 46 8.82 -11.81 -27.58
C LEU A 46 9.74 -11.01 -26.67
N LEU A 47 9.39 -9.74 -26.46
CA LEU A 47 10.21 -8.78 -25.71
C LEU A 47 10.20 -9.02 -24.20
N LYS A 48 9.10 -9.55 -23.65
CA LYS A 48 8.92 -9.87 -22.22
C LYS A 48 9.46 -8.79 -21.28
N PRO A 49 8.98 -7.54 -21.43
CA PRO A 49 9.44 -6.44 -20.59
C PRO A 49 9.04 -6.65 -19.12
N ASP A 50 9.78 -6.03 -18.21
CA ASP A 50 9.43 -5.95 -16.80
C ASP A 50 8.43 -4.81 -16.52
N VAL A 51 8.47 -3.76 -17.35
CA VAL A 51 7.66 -2.54 -17.18
C VAL A 51 7.18 -1.97 -18.51
N ALA A 52 5.98 -1.40 -18.54
CA ALA A 52 5.41 -0.69 -19.68
C ALA A 52 5.03 0.74 -19.28
N PHE A 53 5.54 1.73 -20.01
CA PHE A 53 5.11 3.13 -19.95
C PHE A 53 4.07 3.35 -21.03
N ILE A 54 2.85 3.74 -20.66
CA ILE A 54 1.69 3.72 -21.55
C ILE A 54 0.98 5.07 -21.51
N ASP A 55 0.74 5.69 -22.67
CA ASP A 55 -0.19 6.81 -22.73
C ASP A 55 -1.63 6.33 -22.58
N VAL A 56 -2.45 7.11 -21.87
CA VAL A 56 -3.85 6.78 -21.64
C VAL A 56 -4.69 7.07 -22.89
N GLU A 57 -4.48 8.22 -23.52
CA GLU A 57 -5.22 8.58 -24.72
C GLU A 57 -4.43 8.17 -25.96
N MET A 58 -4.83 7.05 -26.56
CA MET A 58 -4.27 6.61 -27.84
C MET A 58 -5.42 6.24 -28.79
N PRO A 59 -5.31 6.56 -30.09
CA PRO A 59 -6.28 6.16 -31.09
C PRO A 59 -6.46 4.64 -31.18
N GLY A 60 -7.72 4.20 -31.27
CA GLY A 60 -8.08 2.80 -31.42
C GLY A 60 -8.20 2.06 -30.08
N ILE A 61 -7.07 1.73 -29.44
CA ILE A 61 -7.07 1.08 -28.12
C ILE A 61 -6.49 2.09 -27.13
N ASN A 62 -7.31 2.55 -26.18
CA ASN A 62 -6.83 3.45 -25.13
C ASN A 62 -5.87 2.70 -24.17
N GLY A 63 -5.02 3.43 -23.45
CA GLY A 63 -3.98 2.83 -22.59
C GLY A 63 -4.55 1.94 -21.49
N ILE A 64 -5.75 2.25 -20.98
CA ILE A 64 -6.42 1.48 -19.95
C ILE A 64 -6.86 0.12 -20.50
N ALA A 65 -7.57 0.09 -21.63
CA ALA A 65 -7.98 -1.15 -22.29
C ALA A 65 -6.76 -1.97 -22.77
N PHE A 66 -5.67 -1.29 -23.15
CA PHE A 66 -4.41 -1.97 -23.44
C PHE A 66 -3.84 -2.65 -22.17
N ALA A 67 -3.84 -1.97 -21.03
CA ALA A 67 -3.40 -2.55 -19.75
C ALA A 67 -4.30 -3.72 -19.31
N GLU A 68 -5.63 -3.58 -19.43
CA GLU A 68 -6.59 -4.67 -19.19
C GLU A 68 -6.28 -5.89 -20.08
N ALA A 69 -5.98 -5.65 -21.37
CA ALA A 69 -5.61 -6.72 -22.28
C ALA A 69 -4.28 -7.41 -21.87
N LEU A 70 -3.33 -6.68 -21.29
CA LEU A 70 -2.09 -7.27 -20.77
C LEU A 70 -2.33 -8.13 -19.52
N GLU A 71 -3.23 -7.69 -18.65
CA GLU A 71 -3.67 -8.46 -17.48
C GLU A 71 -4.42 -9.73 -17.89
N ASP A 72 -5.36 -9.63 -18.83
CA ASP A 72 -6.13 -10.76 -19.37
C ASP A 72 -5.22 -11.81 -20.01
N LEU A 73 -4.13 -11.37 -20.66
CA LEU A 73 -3.11 -12.24 -21.24
C LEU A 73 -2.07 -12.74 -20.22
N ASN A 74 -2.21 -12.36 -18.95
CA ASN A 74 -1.43 -12.82 -17.82
C ASN A 74 0.08 -12.52 -17.96
N TYR A 75 0.43 -11.34 -18.47
CA TYR A 75 1.81 -10.87 -18.43
C TYR A 75 2.10 -10.18 -17.08
N ASP A 76 3.16 -10.61 -16.39
CA ASP A 76 3.66 -9.96 -15.17
C ASP A 76 4.47 -8.71 -15.53
N ILE A 77 3.80 -7.72 -16.14
CA ILE A 77 4.38 -6.45 -16.60
C ILE A 77 3.87 -5.34 -15.70
N LYS A 78 4.77 -4.53 -15.15
CA LYS A 78 4.39 -3.38 -14.34
C LYS A 78 3.93 -2.24 -15.23
N ILE A 79 2.71 -1.76 -15.02
CA ILE A 79 2.13 -0.70 -15.84
C ILE A 79 2.43 0.66 -15.20
N ILE A 80 2.92 1.61 -15.98
CA ILE A 80 3.06 3.02 -15.61
C ILE A 80 2.30 3.83 -16.65
N PHE A 81 1.29 4.60 -16.21
CA PHE A 81 0.64 5.53 -17.11
C PHE A 81 1.42 6.84 -17.20
N ALA A 82 1.55 7.37 -18.42
CA ALA A 82 2.14 8.66 -18.70
C ALA A 82 1.16 9.48 -19.55
N THR A 83 0.43 10.43 -18.97
CA THR A 83 -0.65 11.15 -19.67
C THR A 83 -0.72 12.63 -19.30
N ALA A 84 -1.33 13.47 -20.14
CA ALA A 84 -1.53 14.90 -19.90
C ALA A 84 -2.73 15.21 -18.98
N TYR A 85 -3.63 14.24 -18.79
CA TYR A 85 -4.88 14.44 -18.07
C TYR A 85 -4.80 13.93 -16.64
N LYS A 86 -5.40 14.64 -15.70
CA LYS A 86 -5.40 14.23 -14.28
C LYS A 86 -6.57 13.31 -13.97
N GLU A 87 -7.66 13.44 -14.72
CA GLU A 87 -8.90 12.67 -14.52
C GLU A 87 -8.70 11.15 -14.68
N TYR A 88 -7.77 10.71 -15.55
CA TYR A 88 -7.48 9.29 -15.73
C TYR A 88 -6.67 8.66 -14.60
N ALA A 89 -6.25 9.43 -13.59
CA ALA A 89 -5.66 8.85 -12.39
C ALA A 89 -6.61 7.85 -11.74
N PHE A 90 -7.93 8.13 -11.76
CA PHE A 90 -8.94 7.22 -11.22
C PHE A 90 -9.05 5.90 -12.00
N ASP A 91 -9.01 5.95 -13.33
CA ASP A 91 -9.10 4.76 -14.17
C ASP A 91 -7.79 3.97 -14.21
N ALA A 92 -6.64 4.65 -14.08
CA ALA A 92 -5.34 4.02 -13.85
C ALA A 92 -5.31 3.17 -12.57
N PHE A 93 -6.11 3.52 -11.55
CA PHE A 93 -6.26 2.70 -10.35
C PHE A 93 -7.07 1.41 -10.60
N LYS A 94 -7.96 1.37 -11.60
CA LYS A 94 -8.78 0.17 -11.90
C LYS A 94 -7.96 -0.99 -12.46
N VAL A 95 -6.83 -0.68 -13.12
CA VAL A 95 -5.93 -1.63 -13.79
C VAL A 95 -4.61 -1.83 -13.04
N GLU A 96 -4.65 -1.69 -11.71
CA GLU A 96 -3.52 -1.88 -10.78
C GLU A 96 -2.17 -1.28 -11.24
N ALA A 97 -2.19 -0.08 -11.84
CA ALA A 97 -0.97 0.57 -12.31
C ALA A 97 0.06 0.76 -11.18
N SER A 98 1.32 0.44 -11.48
CA SER A 98 2.43 0.49 -10.53
C SER A 98 2.93 1.91 -10.25
N ASP A 99 2.74 2.86 -11.17
CA ASP A 99 2.90 4.30 -10.92
C ASP A 99 2.16 5.12 -11.98
N TYR A 100 2.10 6.43 -11.78
CA TYR A 100 1.44 7.39 -12.66
C TYR A 100 2.28 8.66 -12.85
N ILE A 101 2.48 9.09 -14.10
CA ILE A 101 3.27 10.25 -14.48
C ILE A 101 2.39 11.22 -15.26
N LEU A 102 2.32 12.47 -14.79
CA LEU A 102 1.68 13.56 -15.54
C LEU A 102 2.66 14.17 -16.55
N LYS A 103 2.24 14.27 -17.81
CA LYS A 103 2.95 15.03 -18.84
C LYS A 103 2.91 16.53 -18.48
N PRO A 104 4.00 17.30 -18.70
CA PRO A 104 5.25 16.91 -19.36
C PRO A 104 6.13 16.02 -18.48
N VAL A 105 6.60 14.91 -19.05
CA VAL A 105 7.45 13.94 -18.34
C VAL A 105 8.83 14.55 -18.08
N THR A 106 9.29 14.46 -16.83
CA THR A 106 10.62 14.92 -16.42
C THR A 106 11.54 13.76 -16.05
N GLU A 107 12.85 13.99 -16.13
CA GLU A 107 13.88 13.02 -15.72
C GLU A 107 13.71 12.59 -14.26
N GLU A 108 13.35 13.53 -13.38
CA GLU A 108 13.13 13.26 -11.95
C GLU A 108 11.95 12.32 -11.72
N GLN A 109 10.83 12.52 -12.42
CA GLN A 109 9.65 11.65 -12.32
C GLN A 109 9.97 10.23 -12.77
N VAL A 110 10.71 10.08 -13.88
CA VAL A 110 11.16 8.77 -14.38
C VAL A 110 12.07 8.10 -13.35
N ASN A 111 13.08 8.79 -12.84
CA ASN A 111 14.02 8.23 -11.86
C ASN A 111 13.31 7.79 -10.58
N ARG A 112 12.41 8.64 -10.05
CA ARG A 112 11.60 8.31 -8.87
C ARG A 112 10.74 7.06 -9.10
N THR A 113 10.14 6.94 -10.28
CA THR A 113 9.30 5.79 -10.64
C THR A 113 10.12 4.51 -10.72
N VAL A 114 11.28 4.56 -11.39
CA VAL A 114 12.21 3.43 -11.51
C VAL A 114 12.73 3.00 -10.13
N ASP A 115 13.12 3.96 -9.28
CA ASP A 115 13.60 3.67 -7.92
C ASP A 115 12.51 3.03 -7.05
N LYS A 116 11.25 3.50 -7.15
CA LYS A 116 10.11 2.87 -6.50
C LYS A 116 9.95 1.43 -6.97
N LEU A 117 9.99 1.17 -8.29
CA LEU A 117 9.87 -0.18 -8.84
C LEU A 117 10.97 -1.11 -8.31
N ILE A 118 12.22 -0.64 -8.29
CA ILE A 118 13.36 -1.42 -7.80
C ILE A 118 13.21 -1.75 -6.30
N LYS A 119 12.79 -0.77 -5.48
CA LYS A 119 12.57 -0.98 -4.04
C LYS A 119 11.37 -1.90 -3.76
N ARG A 120 10.30 -1.76 -4.52
CA ARG A 120 9.03 -2.50 -4.37
C ARG A 120 9.16 -3.95 -4.86
N TYR A 121 10.01 -4.19 -5.85
CA TYR A 121 10.15 -5.48 -6.50
C TYR A 121 11.62 -5.97 -6.59
N PRO A 122 12.28 -6.18 -5.44
CA PRO A 122 13.68 -6.63 -5.42
C PRO A 122 13.89 -8.01 -6.08
N LEU A 123 12.82 -8.82 -6.18
CA LEU A 123 12.82 -10.15 -6.81
C LEU A 123 12.71 -10.13 -8.35
N ILE A 124 12.44 -8.98 -8.99
CA ILE A 124 12.54 -8.90 -10.48
C ILE A 124 14.00 -9.13 -10.91
N ILE A 125 14.95 -8.79 -10.04
CA ILE A 125 16.39 -8.95 -10.27
C ILE A 125 16.84 -10.42 -10.26
N SER A 126 16.07 -11.35 -9.66
CA SER A 126 16.47 -12.76 -9.55
C SER A 126 15.93 -13.68 -10.65
N LYS A 127 14.95 -13.25 -11.46
CA LYS A 127 14.35 -14.11 -12.51
C LYS A 127 15.13 -14.12 -13.85
N GLY A 128 16.19 -13.32 -13.98
CA GLY A 128 17.00 -13.22 -15.21
C GLY A 128 18.09 -14.26 -15.40
N HIS A 129 18.49 -15.02 -14.37
CA HIS A 129 19.72 -15.82 -14.43
C HIS A 129 19.55 -17.35 -14.51
N GLU A 130 18.32 -17.87 -14.38
CA GLU A 130 18.10 -19.33 -14.53
C GLU A 130 18.05 -19.83 -15.98
N ARG A 131 18.26 -18.97 -16.98
CA ARG A 131 18.27 -19.40 -18.39
C ARG A 131 19.64 -19.57 -19.02
N ASN A 132 20.75 -19.33 -18.32
CA ASN A 132 22.10 -19.51 -18.88
C ASN A 132 23.13 -20.27 -18.02
N VAL A 133 22.74 -20.93 -16.92
CA VAL A 133 23.69 -21.71 -16.09
C VAL A 133 23.50 -23.23 -16.18
N LYS A 134 22.46 -23.72 -16.87
CA LYS A 134 22.26 -25.17 -17.10
C LYS A 134 23.22 -25.82 -18.10
N ALA A 135 24.23 -25.11 -18.60
CA ALA A 135 25.23 -25.65 -19.53
C ALA A 135 26.66 -25.71 -18.97
N ALA A 136 26.92 -25.35 -17.71
CA ALA A 136 28.31 -25.20 -17.24
C ALA A 136 28.59 -25.55 -15.76
N SER A 137 27.82 -26.42 -15.11
CA SER A 137 28.19 -26.87 -13.75
C SER A 137 27.94 -28.36 -13.47
N GLU A 138 28.10 -29.19 -14.50
CA GLU A 138 28.58 -30.57 -14.32
C GLU A 138 30.11 -30.55 -14.30
N ALA A 139 30.70 -29.98 -13.25
CA ALA A 139 32.08 -30.21 -12.83
C ALA A 139 32.33 -29.41 -11.55
N GLU A 140 32.47 -30.15 -10.45
CA GLU A 140 33.32 -29.90 -9.28
C GLU A 140 32.57 -30.08 -7.95
N GLU A 141 32.74 -31.31 -7.47
CA GLU A 141 32.36 -31.83 -6.17
C GLU A 141 33.47 -31.54 -5.14
N ASN A 142 33.04 -31.31 -3.89
CA ASN A 142 33.75 -31.49 -2.60
C ASN A 142 34.68 -30.38 -2.06
N ILE A 143 34.39 -29.89 -0.84
CA ILE A 143 35.05 -30.22 0.46
C ILE A 143 34.57 -29.24 1.58
N ASN A 144 33.96 -29.79 2.65
CA ASN A 144 34.08 -29.54 4.13
C ASN A 144 34.47 -28.14 4.71
N ILE A 145 34.11 -27.68 5.93
CA ILE A 145 33.43 -28.16 7.16
C ILE A 145 33.35 -26.96 8.17
N SER A 146 32.30 -26.92 9.01
CA SER A 146 32.19 -26.33 10.38
C SER A 146 32.36 -24.80 10.61
N LYS A 147 31.86 -24.14 11.67
CA LYS A 147 30.87 -24.35 12.76
C LYS A 147 30.85 -23.06 13.63
N ASP A 148 29.80 -22.93 14.46
CA ASP A 148 29.67 -22.15 15.72
C ASP A 148 29.66 -20.60 15.60
N ALA A 149 28.89 -19.79 16.36
CA ALA A 149 28.05 -19.91 17.56
C ALA A 149 26.92 -18.84 17.47
N GLU A 150 25.66 -19.10 17.88
CA GLU A 150 25.08 -18.83 19.22
C GLU A 150 25.60 -17.54 19.88
N ALA A 151 24.83 -16.68 20.56
CA ALA A 151 23.41 -16.51 20.85
C ALA A 151 23.30 -15.16 21.59
N SER A 152 22.15 -14.48 21.54
CA SER A 152 21.59 -13.65 22.63
C SER A 152 20.22 -13.08 22.21
N SER A 153 19.23 -13.96 22.32
CA SER A 153 17.85 -13.71 22.75
C SER A 153 17.80 -12.74 23.96
N SER A 154 16.73 -12.06 24.38
CA SER A 154 15.29 -12.10 24.13
C SER A 154 14.66 -11.17 25.17
N THR A 155 13.50 -10.58 24.86
CA THR A 155 12.35 -10.61 25.79
C THR A 155 11.10 -10.15 25.05
N ARG A 156 10.19 -11.10 24.74
CA ARG A 156 8.72 -10.96 24.52
C ARG A 156 8.11 -12.16 23.76
N ALA A 157 8.52 -13.37 24.11
CA ALA A 157 7.90 -14.59 23.62
C ALA A 157 7.25 -15.28 24.82
N GLU A 158 5.91 -15.25 24.92
CA GLU A 158 5.20 -16.27 25.70
C GLU A 158 3.71 -16.50 25.32
N ASP A 159 3.09 -15.75 24.40
CA ASP A 159 1.68 -15.98 24.01
C ASP A 159 1.38 -16.28 22.51
N LYS A 160 2.37 -16.40 21.63
CA LYS A 160 2.17 -16.50 20.15
C LYS A 160 2.65 -17.81 19.51
N LYS A 161 2.24 -18.98 19.99
CA LYS A 161 2.76 -20.27 19.47
C LYS A 161 2.04 -20.84 18.23
N ASP A 162 0.86 -20.32 17.87
CA ASP A 162 0.02 -20.89 16.79
C ASP A 162 -0.24 -19.98 15.57
N GLN A 163 0.12 -18.69 15.63
CA GLN A 163 -0.08 -17.75 14.52
C GLN A 163 1.10 -17.80 13.53
N ARG A 164 1.01 -18.70 12.55
CA ARG A 164 2.06 -18.93 11.53
C ARG A 164 1.95 -18.01 10.31
N CYS A 165 0.94 -17.14 10.27
CA CYS A 165 0.73 -16.19 9.20
C CYS A 165 0.44 -14.79 9.75
N SER A 166 1.02 -13.75 9.16
CA SER A 166 0.81 -12.36 9.52
C SER A 166 0.16 -11.59 8.37
N ILE A 167 -0.84 -10.78 8.70
CA ILE A 167 -1.57 -9.92 7.77
C ILE A 167 -1.36 -8.47 8.21
N ILE A 168 -0.82 -7.67 7.30
CA ILE A 168 -0.81 -6.21 7.37
C ILE A 168 -1.95 -5.75 6.46
N SER A 169 -2.83 -4.92 6.99
CA SER A 169 -4.04 -4.44 6.33
C SER A 169 -4.00 -2.93 6.16
N PHE A 170 -3.33 -2.18 7.04
CA PHE A 170 -3.26 -0.73 6.93
C PHE A 170 -2.14 -0.27 5.99
N GLY A 171 -2.45 0.67 5.10
CA GLY A 171 -1.56 1.21 4.08
C GLY A 171 -1.36 0.28 2.86
N GLN A 172 -1.38 -1.04 3.06
CA GLN A 172 -1.41 -2.04 2.01
C GLN A 172 -1.80 -3.41 2.58
N LEU A 173 -2.48 -4.25 1.79
CA LEU A 173 -2.60 -5.67 2.10
C LEU A 173 -1.29 -6.43 1.84
N ILE A 174 -0.65 -6.92 2.90
CA ILE A 174 0.53 -7.79 2.84
C ILE A 174 0.28 -9.01 3.69
N VAL A 175 0.51 -10.19 3.13
CA VAL A 175 0.35 -11.46 3.82
C VAL A 175 1.66 -12.23 3.78
N SER A 176 2.15 -12.64 4.95
CA SER A 176 3.41 -13.37 5.09
C SER A 176 3.20 -14.63 5.91
N THR A 177 3.88 -15.70 5.57
CA THR A 177 3.81 -17.00 6.25
C THR A 177 5.19 -17.38 6.76
N GLU A 178 5.25 -17.99 7.94
CA GLU A 178 6.45 -18.64 8.43
C GLU A 178 6.67 -19.93 7.64
N SER A 179 7.83 -20.07 7.00
CA SER A 179 8.17 -21.30 6.28
C SER A 179 8.51 -22.41 7.27
N ASN A 180 7.91 -23.59 7.12
CA ASN A 180 8.20 -24.75 7.97
C ASN A 180 9.67 -25.22 7.93
N ASN A 181 10.49 -24.75 6.97
CA ASN A 181 11.87 -25.23 6.77
C ASN A 181 12.96 -24.15 6.90
N ALA A 182 12.63 -22.91 7.23
CA ALA A 182 13.64 -21.87 7.49
C ALA A 182 13.04 -20.71 8.27
N SER A 183 13.85 -20.04 9.09
CA SER A 183 13.54 -18.78 9.78
C SER A 183 13.29 -17.59 8.83
N SER A 184 12.85 -17.83 7.60
CA SER A 184 12.55 -16.83 6.58
C SER A 184 11.04 -16.70 6.37
N LEU A 185 10.57 -15.46 6.46
CA LEU A 185 9.19 -15.09 6.11
C LEU A 185 9.02 -15.15 4.59
N SER A 186 7.98 -15.85 4.15
CA SER A 186 7.59 -15.92 2.73
C SER A 186 6.33 -15.10 2.51
N GLN A 187 6.38 -14.14 1.57
CA GLN A 187 5.19 -13.35 1.23
C GLN A 187 4.26 -14.15 0.32
N VAL A 188 2.98 -14.20 0.66
CA VAL A 188 1.94 -14.79 -0.19
C VAL A 188 1.75 -13.88 -1.40
N LYS A 189 1.98 -14.43 -2.59
CA LYS A 189 1.70 -13.76 -3.87
C LYS A 189 0.36 -14.24 -4.40
N PHE A 190 -0.61 -13.35 -4.46
CA PHE A 190 -1.91 -13.64 -5.05
C PHE A 190 -1.80 -13.67 -6.57
N GLU A 191 -2.45 -14.67 -7.19
CA GLU A 191 -2.34 -14.89 -8.64
C GLU A 191 -3.10 -13.84 -9.46
N THR A 192 -4.14 -13.23 -8.88
CA THR A 192 -4.98 -12.21 -9.51
C THR A 192 -5.52 -11.25 -8.45
N SER A 193 -5.85 -10.01 -8.83
CA SER A 193 -6.50 -9.02 -7.95
C SER A 193 -7.77 -9.56 -7.28
N LYS A 194 -8.60 -10.35 -7.98
CA LYS A 194 -9.81 -10.97 -7.41
C LYS A 194 -9.53 -12.02 -6.32
N VAL A 195 -8.38 -12.68 -6.36
CA VAL A 195 -7.97 -13.61 -5.29
C VAL A 195 -7.56 -12.82 -4.04
N GLU A 196 -6.84 -11.72 -4.23
CA GLU A 196 -6.46 -10.81 -3.15
C GLU A 196 -7.70 -10.13 -2.55
N GLU A 197 -8.61 -9.60 -3.36
CA GLU A 197 -9.85 -8.94 -2.93
C GLU A 197 -10.76 -9.89 -2.15
N LEU A 198 -10.93 -11.14 -2.65
CA LEU A 198 -11.66 -12.18 -1.91
C LEU A 198 -11.04 -12.42 -0.53
N PHE A 199 -9.71 -12.53 -0.46
CA PHE A 199 -9.03 -12.73 0.81
C PHE A 199 -9.19 -11.53 1.74
N ALA A 200 -9.03 -10.31 1.21
CA ALA A 200 -9.24 -9.06 1.94
C ALA A 200 -10.63 -9.04 2.59
N TYR A 201 -11.68 -9.38 1.84
CA TYR A 201 -13.04 -9.42 2.39
C TYR A 201 -13.22 -10.47 3.50
N LEU A 202 -12.61 -11.65 3.34
CA LEU A 202 -12.63 -12.69 4.37
C LEU A 202 -11.88 -12.25 5.65
N VAL A 203 -10.79 -11.49 5.50
CA VAL A 203 -10.07 -10.88 6.64
C VAL A 203 -10.94 -9.85 7.35
N LEU A 204 -11.63 -8.97 6.59
CA LEU A 204 -12.55 -7.98 7.15
C LEU A 204 -13.65 -8.62 7.99
N SER A 205 -14.11 -9.80 7.57
CA SER A 205 -15.18 -10.56 8.21
C SER A 205 -14.80 -11.13 9.58
N GLU A 206 -13.50 -11.22 9.90
CA GLU A 206 -12.97 -11.61 11.22
C GLU A 206 -13.59 -12.92 11.72
N GLY A 207 -13.56 -13.96 10.89
CA GLY A 207 -14.07 -15.29 11.22
C GLY A 207 -15.59 -15.43 11.23
N ARG A 208 -16.35 -14.37 10.93
CA ARG A 208 -17.79 -14.48 10.71
C ARG A 208 -18.07 -15.24 9.41
N PRO A 209 -19.07 -16.14 9.37
CA PRO A 209 -19.48 -16.81 8.14
C PRO A 209 -19.96 -15.82 7.09
N VAL A 210 -19.43 -15.91 5.86
CA VAL A 210 -19.82 -15.09 4.73
C VAL A 210 -20.56 -15.96 3.71
N GLU A 211 -21.78 -15.58 3.35
CA GLU A 211 -22.56 -16.32 2.36
C GLU A 211 -21.89 -16.33 0.98
N LYS A 212 -21.92 -17.48 0.31
CA LYS A 212 -21.39 -17.67 -1.04
C LYS A 212 -21.92 -16.61 -2.02
N TRP A 213 -23.22 -16.38 -2.01
CA TRP A 213 -23.86 -15.43 -2.94
C TRP A 213 -23.48 -13.99 -2.64
N LYS A 214 -23.19 -13.65 -1.39
CA LYS A 214 -22.66 -12.34 -1.05
C LYS A 214 -21.27 -12.11 -1.65
N LEU A 215 -20.41 -13.13 -1.63
CA LEU A 215 -19.09 -13.07 -2.28
C LEU A 215 -19.22 -12.98 -3.81
N CYS A 216 -20.17 -13.70 -4.41
CA CYS A 216 -20.45 -13.60 -5.84
C CYS A 216 -20.88 -12.19 -6.24
N GLU A 217 -21.85 -11.61 -5.54
CA GLU A 217 -22.35 -10.25 -5.76
C GLU A 217 -21.22 -9.22 -5.61
N LEU A 218 -20.41 -9.35 -4.55
CA LEU A 218 -19.35 -8.39 -4.24
C LEU A 218 -18.23 -8.38 -5.27
N LEU A 219 -17.81 -9.56 -5.76
CA LEU A 219 -16.65 -9.69 -6.65
C LEU A 219 -17.02 -9.66 -8.13
N TRP A 220 -18.23 -10.11 -8.49
CA TRP A 220 -18.69 -10.32 -9.87
C TRP A 220 -20.16 -9.92 -10.05
N ALA A 221 -20.54 -8.73 -9.57
CA ALA A 221 -21.91 -8.19 -9.69
C ALA A 221 -22.48 -8.25 -11.12
N ASP A 222 -21.64 -8.00 -12.13
CA ASP A 222 -22.04 -7.90 -13.54
C ASP A 222 -22.11 -9.26 -14.26
N PHE A 223 -21.85 -10.37 -13.55
CA PHE A 223 -21.77 -11.70 -14.14
C PHE A 223 -23.05 -12.51 -13.86
N PRO A 224 -23.52 -13.34 -14.82
CA PRO A 224 -24.61 -14.27 -14.56
C PRO A 224 -24.30 -15.20 -13.37
N GLU A 225 -25.29 -15.53 -12.55
CA GLU A 225 -25.12 -16.29 -11.29
C GLU A 225 -24.24 -17.54 -11.43
N LYS A 226 -24.50 -18.38 -12.45
CA LYS A 226 -23.71 -19.59 -12.71
C LYS A 226 -22.24 -19.30 -12.97
N LYS A 227 -21.94 -18.20 -13.68
CA LYS A 227 -20.58 -17.78 -14.01
C LYS A 227 -19.90 -17.18 -12.77
N ALA A 228 -20.61 -16.38 -11.98
CA ALA A 228 -20.11 -15.84 -10.72
C ALA A 228 -19.78 -16.96 -9.71
N GLU A 229 -20.65 -17.96 -9.58
CA GLU A 229 -20.42 -19.14 -8.72
C GLU A 229 -19.19 -19.94 -9.17
N HIS A 230 -19.07 -20.22 -10.47
CA HIS A 230 -17.90 -20.89 -11.03
C HIS A 230 -16.61 -20.10 -10.74
N ASN A 231 -16.64 -18.78 -10.94
CA ASN A 231 -15.52 -17.89 -10.66
C ASN A 231 -15.14 -17.89 -9.18
N LEU A 232 -16.12 -17.91 -8.27
CA LEU A 232 -15.87 -17.96 -6.84
C LEU A 232 -15.13 -19.25 -6.45
N HIS A 233 -15.59 -20.41 -6.95
CA HIS A 233 -14.92 -21.69 -6.68
C HIS A 233 -13.48 -21.72 -7.20
N SER A 234 -13.25 -21.23 -8.43
CA SER A 234 -11.92 -21.11 -9.02
C SER A 234 -11.02 -20.17 -8.20
N THR A 235 -11.55 -19.02 -7.77
CA THR A 235 -10.83 -18.03 -6.96
C THR A 235 -10.46 -18.58 -5.58
N ILE A 236 -11.36 -19.31 -4.90
CA ILE A 236 -11.05 -20.00 -3.64
C ILE A 236 -9.94 -21.04 -3.81
N TYR A 237 -9.96 -21.80 -4.91
CA TYR A 237 -8.90 -22.78 -5.20
C TYR A 237 -7.55 -22.10 -5.42
N ARG A 238 -7.51 -21.01 -6.19
CA ARG A 238 -6.30 -20.20 -6.43
C ARG A 238 -5.78 -19.57 -5.14
N LEU A 239 -6.67 -19.08 -4.29
CA LEU A 239 -6.33 -18.56 -2.97
C LEU A 239 -5.58 -19.61 -2.13
N LYS A 240 -6.15 -20.82 -2.01
CA LYS A 240 -5.49 -21.93 -1.31
C LYS A 240 -4.15 -22.29 -1.95
N THR A 241 -4.05 -22.21 -3.27
CA THR A 241 -2.81 -22.47 -4.02
C THR A 241 -1.73 -21.42 -3.75
N SER A 242 -2.08 -20.13 -3.68
CA SER A 242 -1.16 -19.04 -3.32
C SER A 242 -0.54 -19.25 -1.93
N PHE A 243 -1.34 -19.62 -0.94
CA PHE A 243 -0.84 -19.95 0.41
C PHE A 243 0.06 -21.18 0.43
N LYS A 244 -0.34 -22.25 -0.28
CA LYS A 244 0.47 -23.46 -0.41
C LYS A 244 1.84 -23.18 -1.04
N LYS A 245 1.89 -22.34 -2.08
CA LYS A 245 3.14 -21.88 -2.71
C LYS A 245 4.03 -21.07 -1.76
N ALA A 246 3.42 -20.37 -0.81
CA ALA A 246 4.15 -19.64 0.24
C ALA A 246 4.62 -20.54 1.40
N GLY A 247 4.27 -21.83 1.39
CA GLY A 247 4.66 -22.80 2.43
C GLY A 247 3.61 -23.04 3.52
N PHE A 248 2.44 -22.42 3.40
CA PHE A 248 1.34 -22.54 4.36
C PHE A 248 0.33 -23.59 3.88
N ILE A 249 0.20 -24.68 4.63
CA ILE A 249 -0.53 -25.89 4.22
C ILE A 249 -1.78 -26.16 5.06
N GLU A 250 -1.97 -25.38 6.12
CA GLU A 250 -3.09 -25.47 7.05
C GLU A 250 -4.41 -25.12 6.36
N GLU A 251 -5.51 -25.75 6.79
CA GLU A 251 -6.84 -25.41 6.28
C GLU A 251 -7.34 -24.11 6.94
N PHE A 252 -7.20 -23.00 6.22
CA PHE A 252 -7.59 -21.67 6.71
C PHE A 252 -8.97 -21.18 6.25
N ILE A 253 -9.60 -21.85 5.28
CA ILE A 253 -10.96 -21.53 4.82
C ILE A 253 -11.82 -22.78 4.84
N LYS A 254 -12.91 -22.71 5.61
CA LYS A 254 -13.95 -23.75 5.70
C LYS A 254 -15.18 -23.32 4.90
N TYR A 255 -15.87 -24.29 4.30
CA TYR A 255 -17.16 -24.09 3.65
C TYR A 255 -18.21 -24.95 4.36
N LYS A 256 -19.24 -24.32 4.92
CA LYS A 256 -20.33 -25.02 5.63
C LYS A 256 -21.62 -24.22 5.51
N ASN A 257 -22.74 -24.91 5.27
CA ASN A 257 -24.08 -24.31 5.18
C ASN A 257 -24.17 -23.14 4.18
N GLY A 258 -23.49 -23.23 3.04
CA GLY A 258 -23.51 -22.15 2.03
C GLY A 258 -22.58 -20.97 2.33
N CYS A 259 -21.82 -21.02 3.43
CA CYS A 259 -20.93 -19.93 3.85
C CYS A 259 -19.46 -20.35 3.82
N TYR A 260 -18.60 -19.38 3.50
CA TYR A 260 -17.16 -19.46 3.70
C TYR A 260 -16.78 -18.81 5.02
N THR A 261 -15.81 -19.40 5.73
CA THR A 261 -15.33 -18.86 7.02
C THR A 261 -13.82 -18.95 7.09
N LEU A 262 -13.17 -17.82 7.40
CA LEU A 262 -11.74 -17.74 7.65
C LEU A 262 -11.43 -18.24 9.06
N ASN A 263 -10.45 -19.12 9.20
CA ASN A 263 -9.97 -19.56 10.51
C ASN A 263 -8.97 -18.53 11.07
N ILE A 264 -9.47 -17.59 11.88
CA ILE A 264 -8.68 -16.45 12.39
C ILE A 264 -7.57 -16.87 13.34
N ASP A 265 -7.68 -18.03 14.01
CA ASP A 265 -6.67 -18.50 14.99
C ASP A 265 -5.30 -18.75 14.34
N LEU A 266 -5.27 -18.96 13.03
CA LEU A 266 -4.04 -19.19 12.26
C LEU A 266 -3.29 -17.90 11.87
N PHE A 267 -3.91 -16.73 12.08
CA PHE A 267 -3.40 -15.45 11.59
C PHE A 267 -3.22 -14.45 12.72
N TYR A 268 -2.12 -13.71 12.65
CA TYR A 268 -2.04 -12.36 13.18
C TYR A 268 -2.59 -11.38 12.14
N CYS A 269 -3.36 -10.38 12.56
CA CYS A 269 -3.83 -9.30 11.71
C CYS A 269 -3.86 -7.98 12.47
N ASP A 270 -3.20 -6.96 11.91
CA ASP A 270 -3.18 -5.60 12.46
C ASP A 270 -4.57 -4.95 12.56
N LEU A 271 -5.47 -5.22 11.61
CA LEU A 271 -6.86 -4.74 11.62
C LEU A 271 -7.63 -5.24 12.84
N TRP A 272 -7.51 -6.53 13.17
CA TRP A 272 -8.22 -7.12 14.31
C TRP A 272 -7.68 -6.58 15.64
N ASP A 273 -6.37 -6.32 15.72
CA ASP A 273 -5.78 -5.62 16.87
C ASP A 273 -6.25 -4.16 16.95
N PHE A 274 -6.34 -3.47 15.82
CA PHE A 274 -6.83 -2.09 15.74
C PHE A 274 -8.27 -1.94 16.23
N ARG A 275 -9.16 -2.85 15.85
CA ARG A 275 -10.55 -2.88 16.32
C ARG A 275 -10.69 -2.98 17.84
N LYS A 276 -9.65 -3.44 18.56
CA LYS A 276 -9.66 -3.44 20.03
C LYS A 276 -9.71 -2.03 20.62
N LEU A 277 -9.37 -0.98 19.86
CA LEU A 277 -9.52 0.41 20.28
C LEU A 277 -10.94 0.75 20.72
N GLU A 278 -11.96 0.15 20.11
CA GLU A 278 -13.39 0.34 20.48
C GLU A 278 -13.70 -0.03 21.93
N LYS A 279 -12.86 -0.88 22.56
CA LYS A 279 -13.02 -1.30 23.95
C LYS A 279 -12.54 -0.24 24.94
N TYR A 280 -11.68 0.68 24.52
CA TYR A 280 -11.11 1.71 25.38
C TYR A 280 -12.00 2.95 25.39
N ARG A 281 -12.79 3.10 26.47
CA ARG A 281 -13.69 4.26 26.65
C ARG A 281 -12.94 5.53 27.05
N THR A 282 -11.86 5.38 27.82
CA THR A 282 -11.04 6.46 28.36
C THR A 282 -9.57 6.17 28.12
N LEU A 283 -8.76 7.21 28.04
CA LEU A 283 -7.30 7.11 27.92
C LEU A 283 -6.67 7.63 29.22
N ASP A 284 -5.92 6.77 29.89
CA ASP A 284 -5.23 7.07 31.15
C ASP A 284 -3.92 6.25 31.29
N ASP A 285 -3.23 6.43 32.41
CA ASP A 285 -1.92 5.81 32.67
C ASP A 285 -1.96 4.26 32.59
N SER A 286 -3.13 3.63 32.83
CA SER A 286 -3.27 2.17 32.80
C SER A 286 -3.29 1.59 31.39
N ASN A 287 -3.69 2.38 30.39
CA ASN A 287 -3.94 1.90 29.03
C ASN A 287 -3.20 2.66 27.91
N ALA A 288 -2.61 3.82 28.21
CA ALA A 288 -1.97 4.68 27.21
C ALA A 288 -0.92 3.94 26.37
N SER A 289 -0.13 3.04 26.99
CA SER A 289 0.91 2.28 26.29
C SER A 289 0.35 1.23 25.33
N GLN A 290 -0.80 0.62 25.65
CA GLN A 290 -1.45 -0.36 24.78
C GLN A 290 -2.15 0.35 23.62
N ILE A 291 -2.88 1.43 23.89
CA ILE A 291 -3.51 2.27 22.86
C ILE A 291 -2.45 2.78 21.88
N LYS A 292 -1.32 3.30 22.40
CA LYS A 292 -0.19 3.74 21.58
C LYS A 292 0.33 2.62 20.67
N ALA A 293 0.54 1.42 21.21
CA ALA A 293 1.03 0.29 20.43
C ALA A 293 0.08 -0.10 19.30
N ILE A 294 -1.24 -0.04 19.55
CA ILE A 294 -2.27 -0.31 18.53
C ILE A 294 -2.31 0.80 17.47
N LEU A 295 -2.27 2.08 17.87
CA LEU A 295 -2.23 3.21 16.93
C LEU A 295 -1.01 3.18 16.01
N ASP A 296 0.13 2.68 16.50
CA ASP A 296 1.34 2.55 15.68
C ASP A 296 1.24 1.44 14.61
N LEU A 297 0.20 0.58 14.66
CA LEU A 297 -0.12 -0.37 13.59
C LEU A 297 -0.79 0.30 12.39
N TYR A 298 -1.38 1.49 12.57
CA TYR A 298 -2.06 2.22 11.50
C TYR A 298 -1.03 2.91 10.60
N LEU A 299 -0.73 2.28 9.47
CA LEU A 299 0.22 2.79 8.48
C LEU A 299 -0.44 3.58 7.35
N GLY A 300 -1.77 3.61 7.31
CA GLY A 300 -2.57 4.29 6.29
C GLY A 300 -3.96 3.69 6.19
N GLU A 301 -4.70 4.07 5.16
CA GLU A 301 -6.06 3.58 4.91
C GLU A 301 -6.13 2.06 4.79
N LEU A 302 -7.30 1.49 5.09
CA LEU A 302 -7.52 0.05 5.02
C LEU A 302 -7.29 -0.45 3.58
N TYR A 303 -6.38 -1.41 3.45
CA TYR A 303 -5.85 -1.97 2.20
C TYR A 303 -5.15 -0.97 1.27
N GLY A 304 -4.91 0.26 1.72
CA GLY A 304 -4.28 1.31 0.93
C GLY A 304 -5.07 1.66 -0.33
N ASN A 305 -4.38 1.79 -1.45
CA ASN A 305 -4.98 2.27 -2.71
C ASN A 305 -5.70 1.17 -3.51
N LYS A 306 -6.16 0.09 -2.88
CA LYS A 306 -6.72 -1.09 -3.56
C LYS A 306 -8.11 -0.87 -4.16
N GLY A 307 -8.77 0.26 -3.89
CA GLY A 307 -10.00 0.66 -4.56
C GLY A 307 -11.22 -0.23 -4.29
N TYR A 308 -11.17 -1.05 -3.24
CA TYR A 308 -12.28 -1.94 -2.86
C TYR A 308 -13.49 -1.14 -2.41
N ILE A 309 -14.53 -1.09 -3.25
CA ILE A 309 -15.73 -0.25 -3.00
C ILE A 309 -16.40 -0.64 -1.68
N TRP A 310 -16.47 -1.94 -1.38
CA TRP A 310 -17.06 -2.45 -0.14
C TRP A 310 -16.25 -2.10 1.12
N ALA A 311 -15.01 -1.65 0.97
CA ALA A 311 -14.16 -1.27 2.09
C ALA A 311 -14.23 0.22 2.43
N ILE A 312 -14.86 1.06 1.57
CA ILE A 312 -14.86 2.53 1.73
C ILE A 312 -15.43 2.94 3.09
N ASP A 313 -16.65 2.51 3.41
CA ASP A 313 -17.32 2.86 4.67
C ASP A 313 -16.56 2.37 5.89
N GLU A 314 -15.96 1.17 5.80
CA GLU A 314 -15.18 0.60 6.88
C GLU A 314 -13.85 1.34 7.05
N SER A 315 -13.17 1.67 5.95
CA SER A 315 -11.93 2.46 5.95
C SER A 315 -12.16 3.84 6.58
N GLN A 316 -13.27 4.50 6.22
CA GLN A 316 -13.64 5.79 6.81
C GLN A 316 -13.88 5.67 8.32
N LYS A 317 -14.64 4.67 8.78
CA LYS A 317 -14.86 4.44 10.22
C LYS A 317 -13.55 4.22 10.97
N LEU A 318 -12.64 3.42 10.42
CA LEU A 318 -11.34 3.16 11.04
C LEU A 318 -10.47 4.42 11.07
N ASN A 319 -10.54 5.26 10.04
CA ASN A 319 -9.86 6.56 10.00
C ASN A 319 -10.40 7.51 11.08
N ASP A 320 -11.72 7.58 11.26
CA ASP A 320 -12.35 8.39 12.30
C ASP A 320 -11.90 7.94 13.69
N ILE A 321 -11.91 6.62 13.95
CA ILE A 321 -11.41 6.03 15.20
C ILE A 321 -9.93 6.35 15.41
N TYR A 322 -9.10 6.24 14.36
CA TYR A 322 -7.68 6.57 14.42
C TYR A 322 -7.47 8.04 14.80
N THR A 323 -8.18 8.94 14.13
CA THR A 323 -8.07 10.40 14.34
C THR A 323 -8.49 10.76 15.75
N GLU A 324 -9.67 10.34 16.19
CA GLU A 324 -10.20 10.63 17.52
C GLU A 324 -9.27 10.09 18.63
N THR A 325 -8.82 8.85 18.49
CA THR A 325 -7.96 8.21 19.51
C THR A 325 -6.56 8.84 19.54
N THR A 326 -6.02 9.21 18.37
CA THR A 326 -4.72 9.90 18.29
C THR A 326 -4.79 11.30 18.91
N MET A 327 -5.90 12.02 18.71
CA MET A 327 -6.14 13.31 19.38
C MET A 327 -6.20 13.15 20.91
N LYS A 328 -6.92 12.14 21.42
CA LYS A 328 -6.94 11.81 22.86
C LYS A 328 -5.54 11.50 23.39
N LEU A 329 -4.74 10.73 22.64
CA LEU A 329 -3.36 10.39 23.04
C LEU A 329 -2.46 11.63 23.04
N ALA A 330 -2.62 12.54 22.08
CA ALA A 330 -1.90 13.80 22.04
C ALA A 330 -2.23 14.67 23.26
N HIS A 331 -3.52 14.81 23.61
CA HIS A 331 -3.96 15.51 24.82
C HIS A 331 -3.34 14.92 26.09
N TYR A 332 -3.38 13.59 26.24
CA TYR A 332 -2.74 12.90 27.35
C TYR A 332 -1.24 13.24 27.46
N TYR A 333 -0.51 13.25 26.34
CA TYR A 333 0.89 13.65 26.35
C TYR A 333 1.11 15.13 26.67
N ILE A 334 0.23 16.02 26.23
CA ILE A 334 0.27 17.44 26.59
C ILE A 334 0.11 17.62 28.10
N ASP A 335 -0.86 16.95 28.72
CA ASP A 335 -1.13 17.03 30.16
C ASP A 335 0.07 16.53 30.99
N LYS A 336 0.76 15.50 30.50
CA LYS A 336 2.01 14.98 31.09
C LYS A 336 3.25 15.80 30.72
N ARG A 337 3.11 16.91 29.99
CA ARG A 337 4.19 17.77 29.46
C ARG A 337 5.18 17.03 28.53
N GLN A 338 4.76 15.93 27.94
CA GLN A 338 5.52 15.14 26.97
C GLN A 338 5.30 15.67 25.54
N TYR A 339 5.64 16.93 25.33
CA TYR A 339 5.31 17.68 24.12
C TYR A 339 5.85 17.09 22.82
N ASP A 340 7.05 16.51 22.83
CA ASP A 340 7.65 15.93 21.62
C ASP A 340 6.92 14.66 21.17
N LEU A 341 6.33 13.91 22.11
CA LEU A 341 5.47 12.77 21.77
C LEU A 341 4.12 13.26 21.21
N ALA A 342 3.52 14.28 21.81
CA ALA A 342 2.29 14.89 21.29
C ALA A 342 2.49 15.41 19.85
N ILE A 343 3.55 16.19 19.60
CA ILE A 343 3.88 16.69 18.26
C ILE A 343 4.06 15.55 17.26
N ARG A 344 4.73 14.45 17.65
CA ARG A 344 4.94 13.28 16.78
C ARG A 344 3.62 12.70 16.29
N TYR A 345 2.65 12.51 17.18
CA TYR A 345 1.34 11.93 16.83
C TYR A 345 0.46 12.91 16.06
N LEU A 346 0.45 14.19 16.46
CA LEU A 346 -0.24 15.25 15.72
C LEU A 346 0.31 15.40 14.29
N SER A 347 1.62 15.28 14.11
CA SER A 347 2.26 15.32 12.79
C SER A 347 1.84 14.15 11.90
N LYS A 348 1.54 12.97 12.46
CA LYS A 348 0.98 11.85 11.69
C LYS A 348 -0.43 12.20 11.17
N LEU A 349 -1.26 12.87 11.96
CA LEU A 349 -2.60 13.28 11.51
C LEU A 349 -2.54 14.28 10.34
N LEU A 350 -1.60 15.22 10.36
CA LEU A 350 -1.41 16.16 9.24
C LEU A 350 -0.88 15.50 7.96
N GLN A 351 -0.27 14.32 8.03
CA GLN A 351 0.11 13.57 6.82
C GLN A 351 -1.11 13.00 6.08
N TYR A 352 -2.20 12.71 6.80
CA TYR A 352 -3.44 12.20 6.23
C TYR A 352 -4.43 13.32 5.91
N ASN A 353 -4.49 14.37 6.74
CA ASN A 353 -5.32 15.53 6.52
C ASN A 353 -4.57 16.82 6.88
N THR A 354 -3.91 17.41 5.88
CA THR A 354 -3.15 18.66 6.00
C THR A 354 -4.02 19.88 6.32
N TYR A 355 -5.36 19.76 6.29
CA TYR A 355 -6.28 20.88 6.52
C TYR A 355 -6.91 20.85 7.91
N ASN A 356 -6.51 19.91 8.77
CA ASN A 356 -7.08 19.79 10.10
C ASN A 356 -6.59 20.89 11.05
N GLU A 357 -7.29 22.02 11.07
CA GLU A 357 -6.98 23.18 11.91
C GLU A 357 -6.93 22.86 13.42
N GLU A 358 -7.69 21.89 13.91
CA GLU A 358 -7.64 21.50 15.33
C GLU A 358 -6.27 20.94 15.71
N VAL A 359 -5.65 20.17 14.81
CA VAL A 359 -4.28 19.67 14.98
C VAL A 359 -3.29 20.84 15.00
N TYR A 360 -3.48 21.84 14.13
CA TYR A 360 -2.65 23.03 14.13
C TYR A 360 -2.77 23.83 15.43
N GLU A 361 -3.99 24.03 15.91
CA GLU A 361 -4.27 24.71 17.17
C GLU A 361 -3.57 24.04 18.36
N LEU A 362 -3.59 22.71 18.46
CA LEU A 362 -2.87 21.97 19.51
C LEU A 362 -1.37 22.12 19.40
N MET A 363 -0.80 21.99 18.21
CA MET A 363 0.64 22.16 18.01
C MET A 363 1.11 23.58 18.32
N MET A 364 0.31 24.61 17.99
CA MET A 364 0.59 25.99 18.39
C MET A 364 0.61 26.16 19.92
N LYS A 365 -0.38 25.60 20.63
CA LYS A 365 -0.40 25.58 22.10
C LYS A 365 0.85 24.90 22.66
N ILE A 366 1.28 23.78 22.07
CA ILE A 366 2.51 23.09 22.46
C ILE A 366 3.75 23.98 22.27
N TYR A 367 3.91 24.63 21.10
CA TYR A 367 5.05 25.52 20.88
C TYR A 367 5.05 26.71 21.82
N PHE A 368 3.88 27.25 22.16
CA PHE A 368 3.72 28.28 23.18
C PHE A 368 4.21 27.77 24.55
N TYR A 369 3.76 26.60 25.01
CA TYR A 369 4.20 26.02 26.28
C TYR A 369 5.69 25.66 26.32
N LYS A 370 6.30 25.38 25.17
CA LYS A 370 7.77 25.20 25.05
C LYS A 370 8.54 26.52 25.00
N GLY A 371 7.86 27.67 24.88
CA GLY A 371 8.48 28.98 24.67
C GLY A 371 9.10 29.17 23.29
N ASP A 372 8.81 28.28 22.33
CA ASP A 372 9.39 28.27 20.98
C ASP A 372 8.58 29.17 20.05
N ARG A 373 8.77 30.49 20.22
CA ARG A 373 8.01 31.52 19.50
C ARG A 373 8.22 31.46 17.99
N ILE A 374 9.44 31.14 17.56
CA ILE A 374 9.82 31.04 16.15
C ILE A 374 9.03 29.92 15.49
N LYS A 375 8.99 28.72 16.10
CA LYS A 375 8.20 27.62 15.56
C LYS A 375 6.71 27.92 15.58
N LEU A 376 6.18 28.54 16.64
CA LEU A 376 4.76 28.91 16.69
C LEU A 376 4.37 29.82 15.51
N MET A 377 5.09 30.92 15.32
CA MET A 377 4.81 31.87 14.23
C MET A 377 4.96 31.24 12.85
N LYS A 378 6.05 30.48 12.66
CA LYS A 378 6.29 29.77 11.40
C LYS A 378 5.16 28.77 11.11
N PHE A 379 4.77 28.00 12.11
CA PHE A 379 3.78 26.94 11.96
C PHE A 379 2.39 27.49 11.64
N TYR A 380 1.98 28.60 12.26
CA TYR A 380 0.75 29.31 11.88
C TYR A 380 0.81 29.85 10.44
N LYS A 381 1.95 30.44 10.04
CA LYS A 381 2.13 30.96 8.68
C LYS A 381 2.08 29.83 7.65
N ASP A 382 2.77 28.72 7.89
CA ASP A 382 2.79 27.55 7.02
C ASP A 382 1.36 27.00 6.84
N MET A 383 0.59 26.88 7.93
CA MET A 383 -0.83 26.50 7.89
C MET A 383 -1.67 27.45 7.03
N GLN A 384 -1.52 28.77 7.22
CA GLN A 384 -2.26 29.76 6.45
C GLN A 384 -1.94 29.66 4.96
N GLU A 385 -0.66 29.51 4.60
CA GLU A 385 -0.24 29.34 3.22
C GLU A 385 -0.81 28.05 2.60
N THR A 386 -0.85 26.95 3.35
CA THR A 386 -1.45 25.69 2.87
C THR A 386 -2.95 25.86 2.60
N LEU A 387 -3.71 26.43 3.53
CA LEU A 387 -5.16 26.63 3.36
C LEU A 387 -5.48 27.58 2.20
N GLU A 388 -4.72 28.66 2.06
CA GLU A 388 -4.93 29.64 0.99
C GLU A 388 -4.54 29.07 -0.38
N LYS A 389 -3.39 28.39 -0.50
CA LYS A 389 -2.92 27.83 -1.78
C LYS A 389 -3.76 26.65 -2.27
N GLU A 390 -4.20 25.79 -1.36
CA GLU A 390 -4.83 24.52 -1.76
C GLU A 390 -6.35 24.56 -1.73
N LEU A 391 -6.95 25.43 -0.90
CA LEU A 391 -8.40 25.51 -0.70
C LEU A 391 -9.00 26.90 -0.97
N ASP A 392 -8.18 27.94 -1.20
CA ASP A 392 -8.63 29.34 -1.34
C ASP A 392 -9.48 29.82 -0.15
N VAL A 393 -9.16 29.33 1.06
CA VAL A 393 -9.84 29.70 2.31
C VAL A 393 -8.87 30.26 3.33
N LYS A 394 -9.39 31.12 4.20
CA LYS A 394 -8.66 31.62 5.39
C LYS A 394 -8.84 30.66 6.57
N PRO A 395 -7.92 30.68 7.55
CA PRO A 395 -8.10 29.93 8.79
C PRO A 395 -9.41 30.30 9.50
N ARG A 396 -9.99 29.36 10.25
CA ARG A 396 -11.18 29.61 11.09
C ARG A 396 -10.93 30.78 12.02
N LYS A 397 -11.99 31.54 12.29
CA LYS A 397 -11.96 32.67 13.21
C LYS A 397 -11.38 32.29 14.58
N THR A 398 -11.75 31.11 15.09
CA THR A 398 -11.24 30.56 16.35
C THR A 398 -9.74 30.30 16.33
N THR A 399 -9.20 29.80 15.21
CA THR A 399 -7.77 29.57 15.01
C THR A 399 -6.99 30.88 15.03
N ILE A 400 -7.52 31.92 14.36
CA ILE A 400 -6.93 33.26 14.33
C ILE A 400 -6.93 33.89 15.73
N GLU A 401 -8.07 33.83 16.43
CA GLU A 401 -8.23 34.32 17.80
C GLU A 401 -7.26 33.63 18.76
N LEU A 402 -7.09 32.30 18.65
CA LEU A 402 -6.11 31.55 19.42
C LEU A 402 -4.69 32.04 19.14
N TYR A 403 -4.27 32.14 17.88
CA TYR A 403 -2.93 32.59 17.52
C TYR A 403 -2.63 33.97 18.11
N ASN A 404 -3.55 34.93 17.95
CA ASN A 404 -3.39 36.28 18.48
C ASN A 404 -3.27 36.28 20.01
N ALA A 405 -4.08 35.47 20.71
CA ALA A 405 -3.98 35.33 22.16
C ALA A 405 -2.62 34.78 22.60
N LEU A 406 -2.08 33.78 21.89
CA LEU A 406 -0.77 33.19 22.20
C LEU A 406 0.38 34.20 21.97
N ILE A 407 0.35 34.95 20.87
CA ILE A 407 1.37 35.97 20.53
C ILE A 407 1.33 37.14 21.51
N ASN A 408 0.15 37.68 21.81
CA ASN A 408 -0.01 38.78 22.77
C ASN A 408 0.52 38.40 24.15
N THR A 409 0.29 37.16 24.59
CA THR A 409 0.80 36.66 25.88
C THR A 409 2.33 36.58 25.91
N LEU A 410 2.98 36.43 24.75
CA LEU A 410 4.44 36.45 24.62
C LEU A 410 5.01 37.87 24.55
N GLY A 411 4.16 38.91 24.50
CA GLY A 411 4.55 40.31 24.41
C GLY A 411 5.09 40.70 23.03
N ILE A 412 4.51 40.14 21.97
CA ILE A 412 4.85 40.41 20.56
C ILE A 412 3.70 41.16 19.90
#